data_AF-A0A4P9WTM3-F1
#
_entry.id   AF-A0A4P9WTM3-F1
#
_cell.length_a   1.000
_cell.length_b   1.000
_cell.length_c   1.000
_cell.angle_alpha   90.00
_cell.angle_beta   90.00
_cell.angle_gamma   90.00
#
_symmetry.space_group_name_H-M   'P 1'
#
loop_
_entity.id
_entity.type
_entity.pdbx_description
1 polymer ?
#
loop_
_entity_poly.entity_id
_entity_poly.type
_entity_poly.pdbx_seq_one_letter_code
_entity_poly.pdbx_strand_id
1 'polypeptide(L)'
;MASLLPIKGGSGMKPSGSLSELPLDEKKAEKHLKKARPFFDDKLKAKQRLSSLWTYIEATGDTEQQRFFAENQTAIATTVCDAFYYQIDKIRAKEKDRGLLATGKEAAELLRILGVVQYIFRHLGPALPQASYADGLVGLLEVLLADTNHPRLRLEGFRLLLLLYARIGTAWTPIDARGVTQSTVELYSARREQC
;
A
#
# COMPACT_ATOMS: atom_id res chain seq x y z
N MET A 1 68.29 -29.93 -37.88
CA MET A 1 67.39 -29.42 -38.94
C MET A 1 65.96 -29.49 -38.44
N ALA A 2 65.31 -28.33 -38.29
CA ALA A 2 63.88 -28.03 -38.37
C ALA A 2 63.60 -26.82 -37.46
N SER A 3 63.68 -25.65 -38.09
CA SER A 3 63.23 -24.36 -37.57
C SER A 3 61.84 -24.11 -38.12
N LEU A 4 60.86 -23.65 -37.33
CA LEU A 4 59.65 -22.98 -37.81
C LEU A 4 58.96 -22.19 -36.67
N LEU A 5 59.32 -20.91 -36.62
CA LEU A 5 58.59 -19.64 -36.44
C LEU A 5 57.35 -19.48 -35.50
N PRO A 6 57.12 -18.25 -34.97
CA PRO A 6 56.11 -17.93 -33.96
C PRO A 6 54.80 -17.38 -34.55
N ILE A 7 53.69 -17.61 -33.84
CA ILE A 7 52.38 -16.99 -34.15
C ILE A 7 52.19 -15.75 -33.27
N LYS A 8 52.11 -14.58 -33.92
CA LYS A 8 51.58 -13.33 -33.36
C LYS A 8 50.23 -13.04 -34.03
N GLY A 9 49.23 -12.67 -33.25
CA GLY A 9 48.10 -11.88 -33.75
C GLY A 9 46.76 -12.26 -33.15
N GLY A 10 46.06 -11.26 -32.59
CA GLY A 10 44.60 -11.31 -32.54
C GLY A 10 43.93 -10.92 -31.22
N SER A 11 43.87 -9.60 -30.98
CA SER A 11 42.72 -8.88 -30.42
C SER A 11 42.04 -9.42 -29.15
N GLY A 12 42.36 -8.79 -28.02
CA GLY A 12 41.49 -8.79 -26.85
C GLY A 12 40.18 -8.06 -27.17
N MET A 13 39.10 -8.82 -27.37
CA MET A 13 37.75 -8.29 -27.22
C MET A 13 37.54 -7.94 -25.75
N LYS A 14 37.59 -6.64 -25.43
CA LYS A 14 36.89 -6.11 -24.27
C LYS A 14 35.39 -6.30 -24.53
N PRO A 15 34.60 -6.92 -23.63
CA PRO A 15 33.17 -6.72 -23.66
C PRO A 15 32.91 -5.30 -23.15
N SER A 16 32.88 -4.33 -24.08
CA SER A 16 32.20 -3.06 -23.85
C SER A 16 30.71 -3.33 -23.83
N GLY A 17 30.21 -3.85 -22.70
CA GLY A 17 28.79 -3.88 -22.38
C GLY A 17 28.34 -2.44 -22.19
N SER A 18 28.00 -1.78 -23.30
CA SER A 18 27.36 -0.47 -23.25
C SER A 18 25.96 -0.66 -22.66
N LEU A 19 25.63 0.16 -21.68
CA LEU A 19 24.32 0.27 -21.01
C LEU A 19 23.16 0.68 -21.93
N SER A 20 23.29 0.57 -23.26
CA SER A 20 22.36 1.17 -24.21
C SER A 20 21.22 0.26 -24.68
N GLU A 21 21.29 -1.06 -24.47
CA GLU A 21 20.31 -2.01 -25.00
C GLU A 21 19.42 -2.65 -23.92
N LEU A 22 18.91 -1.86 -22.96
CA LEU A 22 17.75 -2.31 -22.20
C LEU A 22 16.49 -2.18 -23.09
N PRO A 23 15.66 -3.25 -23.21
CA PRO A 23 14.38 -3.22 -23.91
C PRO A 23 13.56 -1.99 -23.53
N LEU A 24 12.80 -1.42 -24.49
CA LEU A 24 12.02 -0.19 -24.30
C LEU A 24 11.06 -0.27 -23.09
N ASP A 25 10.58 -1.46 -22.76
CA ASP A 25 9.69 -1.70 -21.62
C ASP A 25 10.41 -1.64 -20.27
N GLU A 26 11.68 -2.06 -20.20
CA GLU A 26 12.50 -1.91 -18.98
C GLU A 26 12.84 -0.44 -18.71
N LYS A 27 13.14 0.34 -19.76
CA LYS A 27 13.38 1.79 -19.63
C LYS A 27 12.14 2.55 -19.14
N LYS A 28 10.94 2.14 -19.57
CA LYS A 28 9.66 2.71 -19.10
C LYS A 28 9.39 2.34 -17.64
N ALA A 29 9.56 1.07 -17.28
CA ALA A 29 9.38 0.60 -15.91
C ALA A 29 10.34 1.33 -14.95
N GLU A 30 11.60 1.52 -15.31
CA GLU A 30 12.58 2.25 -14.51
C GLU A 30 12.17 3.73 -14.33
N LYS A 31 11.64 4.37 -15.37
CA LYS A 31 11.12 5.74 -15.29
C LYS A 31 9.94 5.85 -14.33
N HIS A 32 9.02 4.88 -14.34
CA HIS A 32 7.89 4.87 -13.42
C HIS A 32 8.35 4.63 -11.98
N LEU A 33 9.32 3.73 -11.76
CA LEU A 33 9.88 3.49 -10.42
C LEU A 33 10.52 4.76 -9.82
N LYS A 34 11.12 5.62 -10.64
CA LYS A 34 11.64 6.92 -10.19
C LYS A 34 10.55 7.82 -9.60
N LYS A 35 9.30 7.71 -10.06
CA LYS A 35 8.15 8.44 -9.47
C LYS A 35 7.73 7.90 -8.11
N ALA A 36 7.92 6.61 -7.87
CA ALA A 36 7.64 5.96 -6.59
C ALA A 36 8.75 6.16 -5.56
N ARG A 37 9.96 6.62 -5.93
CA ARG A 37 11.06 6.81 -4.97
C ARG A 37 10.68 7.56 -3.68
N PRO A 38 9.97 8.70 -3.73
CA PRO A 38 9.62 9.42 -2.50
C PRO A 38 8.65 8.65 -1.59
N PHE A 39 7.94 7.64 -2.10
CA PHE A 39 7.12 6.79 -1.24
C PHE A 39 7.96 5.98 -0.24
N PHE A 40 9.22 5.69 -0.55
CA PHE A 40 10.14 4.96 0.33
C PHE A 40 10.99 5.86 1.22
N ASP A 41 10.81 7.18 1.16
CA ASP A 41 11.54 8.10 2.03
C ASP A 41 10.81 8.23 3.38
N ASP A 42 11.33 7.55 4.40
CA ASP A 42 10.75 7.56 5.76
C ASP A 42 10.88 8.94 6.45
N LYS A 43 11.66 9.87 5.89
CA LYS A 43 11.68 11.27 6.37
C LYS A 43 10.45 12.04 5.93
N LEU A 44 9.75 11.58 4.90
CA LEU A 44 8.52 12.18 4.43
C LEU A 44 7.32 11.68 5.23
N LYS A 45 6.35 12.57 5.46
CA LYS A 45 5.12 12.21 6.16
C LYS A 45 4.32 11.20 5.34
N ALA A 46 3.57 10.32 6.00
CA ALA A 46 2.74 9.29 5.35
C ALA A 46 1.85 9.86 4.23
N LYS A 47 1.27 11.05 4.44
CA LYS A 47 0.52 11.77 3.41
C LYS A 47 1.33 12.08 2.14
N GLN A 48 2.57 12.56 2.29
CA GLN A 48 3.43 12.88 1.15
C GLN A 48 3.83 11.61 0.41
N ARG A 49 4.19 10.56 1.15
CA ARG A 49 4.49 9.23 0.62
C ARG A 49 3.31 8.66 -0.18
N LEU A 50 2.08 8.77 0.34
CA LEU A 50 0.87 8.38 -0.37
C LEU A 50 0.64 9.18 -1.65
N SER A 51 0.94 10.48 -1.66
CA SER A 51 0.82 11.27 -2.87
C SER A 51 1.72 10.72 -3.98
N SER A 52 2.95 10.34 -3.66
CA SER A 52 3.88 9.73 -4.62
C SER A 52 3.45 8.33 -5.07
N LEU A 53 2.91 7.52 -4.15
CA LEU A 53 2.31 6.23 -4.50
C LEU A 53 1.14 6.40 -5.48
N TRP A 54 0.26 7.37 -5.23
CA TRP A 54 -0.86 7.65 -6.13
C TRP A 54 -0.39 8.07 -7.53
N THR A 55 0.62 8.94 -7.61
CA THR A 55 1.22 9.34 -8.89
C THR A 55 1.86 8.16 -9.62
N TYR A 56 2.40 7.19 -8.90
CA TYR A 56 2.89 5.94 -9.50
C TYR A 56 1.74 5.11 -10.08
N ILE A 57 0.67 4.91 -9.31
CA ILE A 57 -0.53 4.17 -9.74
C ILE A 57 -1.13 4.80 -11.02
N GLU A 58 -1.33 6.11 -11.05
CA GLU A 58 -1.87 6.82 -12.23
C GLU A 58 -0.95 6.74 -13.47
N ALA A 59 0.33 6.48 -13.27
CA ALA A 59 1.32 6.45 -14.33
C ALA A 59 1.63 5.04 -14.86
N THR A 60 1.10 3.99 -14.23
CA THR A 60 1.48 2.59 -14.50
C THR A 60 0.30 1.73 -14.89
N GLY A 61 0.55 0.67 -15.63
CA GLY A 61 -0.47 -0.33 -15.99
C GLY A 61 -0.70 -1.37 -14.89
N ASP A 62 -1.80 -2.11 -14.98
CA ASP A 62 -2.20 -3.12 -13.99
C ASP A 62 -1.09 -4.13 -13.64
N THR A 63 -0.32 -4.60 -14.63
CA THR A 63 0.77 -5.56 -14.41
C THR A 63 1.91 -4.95 -13.57
N GLU A 64 2.29 -3.71 -13.85
CA GLU A 64 3.33 -2.99 -13.08
C GLU A 64 2.84 -2.73 -11.65
N GLN A 65 1.59 -2.29 -11.51
CA GLN A 65 0.96 -2.06 -10.20
C GLN A 65 0.92 -3.36 -9.39
N GLN A 66 0.46 -4.47 -9.97
CA GLN A 66 0.38 -5.75 -9.28
C GLN A 66 1.75 -6.18 -8.74
N ARG A 67 2.79 -6.08 -9.57
CA ARG A 67 4.16 -6.40 -9.16
C ARG A 67 4.63 -5.47 -8.04
N PHE A 68 4.45 -4.17 -8.18
CA PHE A 68 4.87 -3.19 -7.19
C PHE A 68 4.18 -3.40 -5.85
N PHE A 69 2.87 -3.64 -5.84
CA PHE A 69 2.13 -3.93 -4.62
C PHE A 69 2.62 -5.22 -3.98
N ALA A 70 2.84 -6.29 -4.77
CA ALA A 70 3.31 -7.57 -4.26
C ALA A 70 4.72 -7.51 -3.64
N GLU A 71 5.61 -6.67 -4.18
CA GLU A 71 6.98 -6.49 -3.65
C GLU A 71 7.03 -5.58 -2.41
N ASN A 72 6.04 -4.69 -2.23
CA ASN A 72 6.09 -3.61 -1.23
C ASN A 72 4.90 -3.62 -0.24
N GLN A 73 4.29 -4.79 -0.03
CA GLN A 73 3.02 -4.96 0.68
C GLN A 73 2.98 -4.25 2.05
N THR A 74 3.94 -4.58 2.92
CA THR A 74 4.01 -4.05 4.29
C THR A 74 4.19 -2.54 4.32
N ALA A 75 5.08 -2.00 3.48
CA ALA A 75 5.34 -0.57 3.42
C ALA A 75 4.09 0.20 2.96
N ILE A 76 3.39 -0.33 1.94
CA ILE A 76 2.16 0.27 1.41
C ILE A 76 1.06 0.24 2.48
N ALA A 77 0.80 -0.92 3.07
CA ALA A 77 -0.25 -1.06 4.08
C ALA A 77 -0.01 -0.17 5.30
N THR A 78 1.22 -0.17 5.83
CA THR A 78 1.59 0.68 6.98
C THR A 78 1.40 2.16 6.66
N THR A 79 1.91 2.63 5.52
CA THR A 79 1.80 4.04 5.12
C THR A 79 0.33 4.46 4.92
N VAL A 80 -0.51 3.57 4.37
CA VAL A 80 -1.94 3.83 4.19
C VAL A 80 -2.66 3.92 5.54
N CYS A 81 -2.39 2.98 6.46
CA CYS A 81 -2.95 3.01 7.80
C CYS A 81 -2.53 4.28 8.56
N ASP A 82 -1.25 4.62 8.55
CA ASP A 82 -0.72 5.81 9.23
C ASP A 82 -1.40 7.09 8.72
N ALA A 83 -1.51 7.23 7.40
CA ALA A 83 -2.17 8.39 6.80
C ALA A 83 -3.68 8.43 7.09
N PHE A 84 -4.33 7.26 7.08
CA PHE A 84 -5.76 7.14 7.40
C PHE A 84 -6.04 7.58 8.84
N TYR A 85 -5.37 6.98 9.82
CA TYR A 85 -5.59 7.28 11.23
C TYR A 85 -5.25 8.73 11.55
N TYR A 86 -4.13 9.24 11.02
CA TYR A 86 -3.81 10.67 11.14
C TYR A 86 -4.92 11.58 10.61
N GLN A 87 -5.51 11.24 9.46
CA GLN A 87 -6.56 12.04 8.86
C GLN A 87 -7.87 11.95 9.66
N ILE A 88 -8.21 10.79 10.21
CA ILE A 88 -9.36 10.61 11.12
C ILE A 88 -9.17 11.41 12.41
N ASP A 89 -8.02 11.29 13.05
CA ASP A 89 -7.72 12.00 14.31
C ASP A 89 -7.77 13.51 14.12
N LYS A 90 -7.24 13.99 12.98
CA LYS A 90 -7.32 15.40 12.61
C LYS A 90 -8.77 15.90 12.44
N ILE A 91 -9.64 15.10 11.83
CA ILE A 91 -11.06 15.45 11.67
C ILE A 91 -11.74 15.48 13.04
N ARG A 92 -11.54 14.43 13.85
CA ARG A 92 -12.13 14.32 15.20
C ARG A 92 -11.68 15.43 16.13
N ALA A 93 -10.40 15.80 16.11
CA ALA A 93 -9.87 16.90 16.91
C ALA A 93 -10.56 18.24 16.56
N LYS A 94 -10.82 18.49 15.27
CA LYS A 94 -11.56 19.70 14.85
C LYS A 94 -13.01 19.72 15.31
N GLU A 95 -13.67 18.58 15.24
CA GLU A 95 -15.05 18.44 15.69
C GLU A 95 -15.14 18.66 17.21
N LYS A 96 -14.23 18.05 17.97
CA LYS A 96 -14.17 18.18 19.44
C LYS A 96 -13.80 19.58 19.91
N ASP A 97 -12.71 20.15 19.38
CA ASP A 97 -12.13 21.37 19.94
C ASP A 97 -12.78 22.65 19.41
N ARG A 98 -13.35 22.59 18.20
CA ARG A 98 -13.86 23.79 17.49
C ARG A 98 -15.32 23.67 17.07
N GLY A 99 -15.96 22.52 17.27
CA GLY A 99 -17.30 22.25 16.75
C GLY A 99 -17.37 22.31 15.21
N LEU A 100 -16.23 22.22 14.52
CA LEU A 100 -16.15 22.35 13.08
C LEU A 100 -16.28 20.98 12.42
N LEU A 101 -17.27 20.86 11.52
CA LEU A 101 -17.42 19.68 10.67
C LEU A 101 -16.23 19.51 9.72
N ALA A 102 -16.00 18.27 9.28
CA ALA A 102 -15.04 17.95 8.26
C ALA A 102 -15.23 18.82 7.00
N THR A 103 -14.15 19.41 6.51
CA THR A 103 -14.17 20.21 5.28
C THR A 103 -14.19 19.31 4.04
N GLY A 104 -14.67 19.82 2.90
CA GLY A 104 -14.61 19.09 1.63
C GLY A 104 -13.19 18.65 1.24
N LYS A 105 -12.17 19.42 1.62
CA LYS A 105 -10.75 19.07 1.41
C LYS A 105 -10.31 17.86 2.24
N GLU A 106 -10.82 17.74 3.47
CA GLU A 106 -10.54 16.60 4.35
C GLU A 106 -11.27 15.34 3.88
N ALA A 107 -12.50 15.49 3.39
CA ALA A 107 -13.23 14.40 2.75
C ALA A 107 -12.52 13.92 1.48
N ALA A 108 -12.07 14.84 0.61
CA ALA A 108 -11.33 14.50 -0.61
C ALA A 108 -10.02 13.76 -0.31
N GLU A 109 -9.29 14.19 0.72
CA GLU A 109 -8.08 13.49 1.17
C GLU A 109 -8.40 12.07 1.66
N LEU A 110 -9.44 11.92 2.48
CA LEU A 110 -9.86 10.62 2.97
C LEU A 110 -10.24 9.68 1.81
N LEU A 111 -11.02 10.16 0.85
CA LEU A 111 -11.39 9.38 -0.34
C LEU A 111 -10.16 8.96 -1.17
N ARG A 112 -9.12 9.81 -1.26
CA ARG A 112 -7.86 9.43 -1.93
C ARG A 112 -7.16 8.30 -1.20
N ILE A 113 -7.10 8.36 0.14
CA ILE A 113 -6.55 7.27 0.98
C ILE A 113 -7.34 5.98 0.75
N LEU A 114 -8.68 6.05 0.79
CA LEU A 114 -9.54 4.88 0.54
C LEU A 114 -9.38 4.33 -0.88
N GLY A 115 -9.09 5.19 -1.86
CA GLY A 115 -8.71 4.77 -3.20
C GLY A 115 -7.51 3.82 -3.19
N VAL A 116 -6.45 4.14 -2.42
CA VAL A 116 -5.27 3.26 -2.31
C VAL A 116 -5.64 1.95 -1.61
N VAL A 117 -6.52 1.97 -0.60
CA VAL A 117 -7.03 0.74 0.03
C VAL A 117 -7.71 -0.18 -1.00
N GLN A 118 -8.45 0.38 -1.96
CA GLN A 118 -9.04 -0.43 -3.04
C GLN A 118 -7.96 -1.13 -3.88
N TYR A 119 -6.84 -0.48 -4.17
CA TYR A 119 -5.72 -1.10 -4.88
C TYR A 119 -5.04 -2.17 -4.03
N ILE A 120 -4.87 -1.95 -2.72
CA ILE A 120 -4.40 -3.00 -1.79
C ILE A 120 -5.31 -4.22 -1.89
N PHE A 121 -6.62 -4.07 -1.75
CA PHE A 121 -7.54 -5.21 -1.81
C PHE A 121 -7.57 -5.87 -3.19
N ARG A 122 -7.48 -5.09 -4.26
CA ARG A 122 -7.47 -5.61 -5.64
C ARG A 122 -6.23 -6.46 -5.93
N HIS A 123 -5.04 -6.01 -5.52
CA HIS A 123 -3.78 -6.65 -5.89
C HIS A 123 -3.25 -7.62 -4.83
N LEU A 124 -3.55 -7.35 -3.56
CA LEU A 124 -3.02 -8.13 -2.41
C LEU A 124 -4.08 -8.95 -1.71
N GLY A 125 -5.36 -8.82 -2.08
CA GLY A 125 -6.49 -9.50 -1.44
C GLY A 125 -6.22 -10.97 -1.10
N PRO A 126 -5.81 -11.82 -2.06
CA PRO A 126 -5.55 -13.23 -1.79
C PRO A 126 -4.46 -13.52 -0.74
N ALA A 127 -3.50 -12.61 -0.54
CA ALA A 127 -2.41 -12.75 0.44
C ALA A 127 -2.77 -12.18 1.83
N LEU A 128 -3.85 -11.39 1.94
CA LEU A 128 -4.22 -10.73 3.19
C LEU A 128 -4.46 -11.67 4.37
N PRO A 129 -5.08 -12.87 4.23
CA PRO A 129 -5.36 -13.71 5.40
C PRO A 129 -4.13 -14.13 6.21
N GLN A 130 -2.93 -14.06 5.63
CA GLN A 130 -1.67 -14.42 6.29
C GLN A 130 -0.75 -13.22 6.51
N ALA A 131 -1.20 -12.01 6.16
CA ALA A 131 -0.39 -10.82 6.20
C ALA A 131 -0.33 -10.22 7.62
N SER A 132 0.87 -9.91 8.10
CA SER A 132 1.07 -9.23 9.40
C SER A 132 0.45 -7.83 9.47
N TYR A 133 0.15 -7.22 8.32
CA TYR A 133 -0.47 -5.90 8.22
C TYR A 133 -2.00 -5.95 8.07
N ALA A 134 -2.61 -7.15 8.06
CA ALA A 134 -4.04 -7.31 7.86
C ALA A 134 -4.88 -6.64 8.96
N ASP A 135 -4.43 -6.75 10.23
CA ASP A 135 -5.14 -6.16 11.38
C ASP A 135 -5.32 -4.64 11.25
N GLY A 136 -4.32 -3.94 10.70
CA GLY A 136 -4.42 -2.50 10.47
C GLY A 136 -5.48 -2.14 9.42
N LEU A 137 -5.66 -2.98 8.41
CA LEU A 137 -6.69 -2.79 7.37
C LEU A 137 -8.08 -3.17 7.88
N VAL A 138 -8.19 -4.18 8.74
CA VAL A 138 -9.43 -4.53 9.45
C VAL A 138 -9.84 -3.39 10.37
N GLY A 139 -8.92 -2.86 11.18
CA GLY A 139 -9.18 -1.72 12.06
C GLY A 139 -9.63 -0.47 11.28
N LEU A 140 -9.11 -0.25 10.07
CA LEU A 140 -9.59 0.82 9.19
C LEU A 140 -11.05 0.59 8.77
N LEU A 141 -11.42 -0.64 8.39
CA LEU A 141 -12.80 -0.98 8.03
C LEU A 141 -13.76 -0.81 9.21
N GLU A 142 -13.36 -1.24 10.41
CA GLU A 142 -14.12 -1.03 11.65
C GLU A 142 -14.38 0.47 11.89
N VAL A 143 -13.34 1.30 11.75
CA VAL A 143 -13.47 2.75 11.89
C VAL A 143 -14.44 3.31 10.86
N LEU A 144 -14.38 2.89 9.59
CA LEU A 144 -15.27 3.37 8.53
C LEU A 144 -16.73 2.97 8.75
N LEU A 145 -16.95 1.72 9.19
CA LEU A 145 -18.27 1.10 9.31
C LEU A 145 -19.00 1.42 10.61
N ALA A 146 -18.32 2.06 11.57
CA ALA A 146 -18.89 2.53 12.82
C ALA A 146 -20.25 3.22 12.58
N ASP A 147 -21.26 2.85 13.36
CA ASP A 147 -22.62 3.37 13.26
C ASP A 147 -22.71 4.88 13.51
N THR A 148 -21.78 5.40 14.31
CA THR A 148 -21.60 6.84 14.57
C THR A 148 -21.08 7.64 13.38
N ASN A 149 -20.58 6.98 12.32
CA ASN A 149 -20.06 7.69 11.15
C ASN A 149 -21.15 8.15 10.19
N HIS A 150 -20.81 9.18 9.42
CA HIS A 150 -21.64 9.66 8.32
C HIS A 150 -21.99 8.54 7.33
N PRO A 151 -23.26 8.41 6.86
CA PRO A 151 -23.69 7.31 5.99
C PRO A 151 -22.87 7.14 4.71
N ARG A 152 -22.38 8.24 4.11
CA ARG A 152 -21.49 8.16 2.94
C ARG A 152 -20.16 7.47 3.25
N LEU A 153 -19.59 7.71 4.42
CA LEU A 153 -18.32 7.09 4.81
C LEU A 153 -18.52 5.59 5.07
N ARG A 154 -19.62 5.25 5.75
CA ARG A 154 -20.04 3.86 5.94
C ARG A 154 -20.26 3.15 4.61
N LEU A 155 -20.87 3.82 3.62
CA LEU A 155 -21.04 3.27 2.27
C LEU A 155 -19.71 2.95 1.59
N GLU A 156 -18.70 3.82 1.70
CA GLU A 156 -17.36 3.50 1.20
C GLU A 156 -16.72 2.34 1.97
N GLY A 157 -16.91 2.28 3.29
CA GLY A 157 -16.49 1.14 4.11
C GLY A 157 -17.13 -0.18 3.64
N PHE A 158 -18.43 -0.17 3.33
CA PHE A 158 -19.12 -1.35 2.80
C PHE A 158 -18.61 -1.76 1.41
N ARG A 159 -18.36 -0.79 0.52
CA ARG A 159 -17.76 -1.09 -0.80
C ARG A 159 -16.38 -1.73 -0.67
N LEU A 160 -15.57 -1.22 0.24
CA LEU A 160 -14.26 -1.78 0.54
C LEU A 160 -14.37 -3.18 1.14
N LEU A 161 -15.30 -3.41 2.06
CA LEU A 161 -15.55 -4.74 2.65
C LEU A 161 -15.99 -5.76 1.59
N LEU A 162 -16.90 -5.37 0.69
CA LEU A 162 -17.34 -6.24 -0.40
C LEU A 162 -16.20 -6.53 -1.39
N LEU A 163 -15.37 -5.54 -1.71
CA LEU A 163 -14.18 -5.75 -2.53
C LEU A 163 -13.20 -6.71 -1.87
N LEU A 164 -12.94 -6.52 -0.57
CA LEU A 164 -12.08 -7.40 0.20
C LEU A 164 -12.62 -8.83 0.15
N TYR A 165 -13.89 -9.03 0.48
CA TYR A 165 -14.57 -10.33 0.42
C TYR A 165 -14.45 -10.98 -0.97
N ALA A 166 -14.69 -10.22 -2.04
CA ALA A 166 -14.56 -10.73 -3.40
C ALA A 166 -13.12 -11.14 -3.78
N ARG A 167 -12.09 -10.61 -3.09
CA ARG A 167 -10.68 -10.87 -3.40
C ARG A 167 -10.05 -11.94 -2.51
N ILE A 168 -10.50 -12.08 -1.27
CA ILE A 168 -10.11 -13.18 -0.38
C ILE A 168 -10.93 -14.45 -0.67
N GLY A 169 -12.11 -14.33 -1.27
CA GLY A 169 -13.04 -15.46 -1.44
C GLY A 169 -13.44 -16.06 -0.09
N THR A 170 -13.45 -17.39 0.01
CA THR A 170 -13.68 -18.13 1.27
C THR A 170 -12.39 -18.42 2.05
N ALA A 171 -11.24 -17.86 1.63
CA ALA A 171 -9.95 -18.15 2.24
C ALA A 171 -9.81 -17.60 3.67
N TRP A 172 -10.69 -16.66 4.05
CA TRP A 172 -10.83 -16.27 5.45
C TRP A 172 -11.61 -17.38 6.17
N THR A 173 -10.87 -18.34 6.71
CA THR A 173 -11.47 -19.24 7.70
C THR A 173 -11.90 -18.37 8.89
N PRO A 174 -13.16 -18.45 9.35
CA PRO A 174 -13.52 -17.81 10.59
C PRO A 174 -12.59 -18.39 11.65
N ILE A 175 -11.93 -17.53 12.42
CA ILE A 175 -11.50 -17.92 13.77
C ILE A 175 -12.79 -18.47 14.39
N ASP A 176 -12.80 -19.76 14.71
CA ASP A 176 -13.95 -20.44 15.33
C ASP A 176 -14.52 -19.48 16.37
N ALA A 177 -15.83 -19.23 16.38
CA ALA A 177 -16.45 -18.28 17.30
C ALA A 177 -16.19 -18.64 18.78
N ARG A 178 -15.60 -19.81 19.04
CA ARG A 178 -15.08 -20.32 20.32
C ARG A 178 -13.63 -19.93 20.63
N GLY A 179 -12.90 -19.34 19.69
CA GLY A 179 -11.50 -18.92 19.76
C GLY A 179 -11.31 -17.41 19.80
N VAL A 180 -12.38 -16.61 19.87
CA VAL A 180 -12.29 -15.25 20.43
C VAL A 180 -12.03 -15.40 21.92
N THR A 181 -10.82 -15.83 22.28
CA THR A 181 -10.34 -15.66 23.65
C THR A 181 -10.45 -14.17 23.95
N GLN A 182 -11.08 -13.85 25.07
CA GLN A 182 -11.28 -12.52 25.64
C GLN A 182 -10.11 -11.53 25.42
N SER A 183 -8.88 -12.05 25.25
CA SER A 183 -7.66 -11.38 24.82
C SER A 183 -7.79 -10.27 23.77
N THR A 184 -8.45 -10.46 22.62
CA THR A 184 -8.48 -9.40 21.57
C THR A 184 -9.41 -8.24 21.92
N VAL A 185 -10.57 -8.52 22.53
CA VAL A 185 -11.47 -7.46 23.01
C VAL A 185 -10.85 -6.72 24.20
N GLU A 186 -10.14 -7.42 25.08
CA GLU A 186 -9.40 -6.84 26.20
C GLU A 186 -8.18 -6.02 25.77
N LEU A 187 -7.48 -6.42 24.70
CA LEU A 187 -6.37 -5.65 24.12
C LEU A 187 -6.84 -4.34 23.48
N TYR A 188 -8.04 -4.34 22.87
CA TYR A 188 -8.63 -3.13 22.29
C TYR A 188 -9.25 -2.20 23.35
N SER A 189 -9.83 -2.73 24.43
CA SER A 189 -10.32 -1.90 25.54
C SER A 189 -9.17 -1.31 26.37
N ALA A 190 -8.10 -2.07 26.63
CA ALA A 190 -6.93 -1.58 27.37
C ALA A 190 -6.18 -0.43 26.67
N ARG A 191 -6.21 -0.40 25.33
CA ARG A 191 -5.57 0.69 24.55
C ARG A 191 -6.42 1.97 24.49
N ARG A 192 -7.72 1.87 24.82
CA ARG A 192 -8.64 3.01 24.85
C ARG A 192 -8.56 3.79 26.17
N GLU A 193 -8.04 3.18 27.23
CA GLU A 193 -7.90 3.78 28.56
C GLU A 193 -6.55 4.48 28.79
N GLN A 194 -5.66 4.47 27.80
CA GLN A 194 -4.33 5.10 27.88
C GLN A 194 -4.17 6.36 26.99
N CYS A 195 -5.26 6.87 26.40
CA CYS A 195 -5.29 8.11 25.62
C CYS A 195 -6.34 9.09 26.15
#